data_AF-A0A061AFL6-F1
#
_entry.id   AF-A0A061AFL6-F1
#
_cell.length_a   1.000
_cell.length_b   1.000
_cell.length_c   1.000
_cell.angle_alpha   90.00
_cell.angle_beta   90.00
_cell.angle_gamma   90.00
#
_symmetry.space_group_name_H-M   'P 1'
#
loop_
_entity.id
_entity.type
_entity.pdbx_description
1 polymer ?
#
loop_
_entity_poly.entity_id
_entity_poly.type
_entity_poly.pdbx_seq_one_letter_code
_entity_poly.pdbx_strand_id
1 'polypeptide(L)'
;MELLLLETFSWNLCMPTPAHFIDYYLQASVQEGDLYNGWPLSSLSKTKTFMDKYTHYFLEVSLQDHAFLSFRPSQVAAACVAASRICLQISPSWTTSLHLLTGY
;
A
#
# COMPACT_ATOMS: atom_id res chain seq x y z
N MET A 1 -4.48 20.69 25.07
CA MET A 1 -4.27 20.48 23.62
C MET A 1 -5.10 19.30 23.12
N GLU A 2 -5.10 18.17 23.83
CA GLU A 2 -5.93 16.99 23.52
C GLU A 2 -7.43 17.30 23.38
N LEU A 3 -8.08 17.85 24.42
CA LEU A 3 -9.51 18.19 24.39
C LEU A 3 -9.89 19.11 23.20
N LEU A 4 -9.05 20.09 22.88
CA LEU A 4 -9.26 20.98 21.73
C LEU A 4 -9.28 20.20 20.41
N LEU A 5 -8.35 19.24 20.22
CA LEU A 5 -8.32 18.40 19.02
C LEU A 5 -9.58 17.51 18.95
N LEU A 6 -9.95 16.87 20.07
CA LEU A 6 -11.14 16.02 20.15
C LEU A 6 -12.41 16.80 19.78
N GLU A 7 -12.58 17.99 20.36
CA GLU A 7 -13.70 18.88 20.04
C GLU A 7 -13.67 19.32 18.58
N THR A 8 -12.50 19.69 18.06
CA THR A 8 -12.34 20.12 16.65
C THR A 8 -12.77 19.02 15.67
N PHE A 9 -12.43 17.76 15.96
CA PHE A 9 -12.84 16.61 15.16
C PHE A 9 -14.23 16.07 15.51
N SER A 10 -14.98 16.73 16.40
CA SER A 10 -16.27 16.23 16.90
C SER A 10 -16.17 14.79 17.43
N TRP A 11 -15.05 14.46 18.08
CA TRP A 11 -14.70 13.13 18.59
C TRP A 11 -14.61 12.03 17.52
N ASN A 12 -14.66 12.38 16.23
CA ASN A 12 -14.50 11.45 15.12
C ASN A 12 -13.02 11.20 14.80
N LEU A 13 -12.38 10.33 15.58
CA LEU A 13 -10.98 9.96 15.39
C LEU A 13 -10.80 8.70 14.53
N CYS A 14 -11.87 7.95 14.26
CA CYS A 14 -11.83 6.65 13.59
C CYS A 14 -11.82 6.78 12.06
N MET A 15 -10.99 7.69 11.54
CA MET A 15 -10.84 7.89 10.10
C MET A 15 -9.85 6.86 9.51
N PRO A 16 -10.20 6.15 8.43
CA PRO A 16 -9.32 5.15 7.85
C PRO A 16 -8.10 5.82 7.21
N THR A 17 -6.92 5.42 7.67
CA THR A 17 -5.61 5.85 7.12
C THR A 17 -5.14 4.89 6.02
N PRO A 18 -4.13 5.24 5.22
CA PRO A 18 -3.58 4.32 4.21
C PRO A 18 -3.10 2.99 4.81
N ALA A 19 -2.59 3.00 6.05
CA ALA A 19 -2.17 1.79 6.76
C ALA A 19 -3.30 0.75 6.89
N HIS A 20 -4.53 1.20 7.16
CA HIS A 20 -5.69 0.31 7.24
C HIS A 20 -5.99 -0.40 5.91
N PHE A 21 -5.70 0.24 4.78
CA PHE A 21 -5.90 -0.36 3.45
C PHE A 21 -4.73 -1.25 3.05
N ILE A 22 -3.50 -0.95 3.48
CA ILE A 22 -2.29 -1.73 3.16
C ILE A 22 -2.44 -3.17 3.63
N ASP A 23 -2.91 -3.41 4.85
CA ASP A 23 -3.11 -4.77 5.39
C ASP A 23 -4.00 -5.62 4.47
N TYR A 24 -5.05 -5.01 3.91
CA TYR A 24 -5.97 -5.67 2.99
C TYR A 24 -5.34 -5.88 1.61
N TYR A 25 -4.68 -4.86 1.06
CA TYR A 25 -4.08 -4.92 -0.28
C TYR A 25 -2.89 -5.86 -0.36
N LEU A 26 -2.13 -6.01 0.75
CA LEU A 26 -1.02 -6.94 0.83
C LEU A 26 -1.44 -8.39 0.56
N GLN A 27 -2.68 -8.76 0.85
CA GLN A 27 -3.20 -10.11 0.58
C GLN A 27 -3.22 -10.46 -0.91
N ALA A 28 -3.44 -9.46 -1.78
CA ALA A 28 -3.43 -9.62 -3.24
C ALA A 28 -2.15 -9.07 -3.89
N SER A 29 -1.20 -8.60 -3.10
CA SER A 29 -0.01 -7.87 -3.59
C SER A 29 1.06 -8.74 -4.23
N VAL A 30 1.03 -10.06 -4.06
CA VAL A 30 1.94 -11.02 -4.71
C VAL A 30 1.19 -12.31 -5.03
N GLN A 31 1.31 -12.80 -6.25
CA GLN A 31 0.67 -14.01 -6.76
C GLN A 31 1.67 -15.01 -7.32
N GLU A 32 1.27 -16.28 -7.46
CA GLU A 32 2.13 -17.33 -8.02
C GLU A 32 2.52 -17.08 -9.49
N GLY A 33 1.67 -16.38 -10.24
CA GLY A 33 1.95 -16.00 -11.64
C GLY A 33 2.84 -14.77 -11.81
N ASP A 34 3.29 -14.15 -10.72
CA ASP A 34 4.18 -12.99 -10.79
C ASP A 34 5.59 -13.41 -11.27
N LEU A 35 6.25 -12.46 -11.93
CA LEU A 35 7.61 -12.64 -12.43
C LEU A 35 8.56 -11.66 -11.72
N TYR A 36 9.80 -12.09 -11.48
CA TYR A 36 10.92 -11.25 -11.08
C TYR A 36 11.88 -11.13 -12.26
N ASN A 37 12.07 -9.92 -12.80
CA ASN A 37 12.88 -9.67 -13.99
C ASN A 37 12.56 -10.62 -15.17
N GLY A 38 11.27 -10.94 -15.36
CA GLY A 38 10.79 -11.84 -16.41
C GLY A 38 10.90 -13.34 -16.10
N TRP A 39 11.46 -13.72 -14.95
CA TRP A 39 11.56 -15.11 -14.51
C TRP A 39 10.55 -15.42 -13.39
N PRO A 40 10.12 -16.68 -13.21
CA PRO A 40 9.25 -17.05 -12.09
C PRO A 40 9.85 -16.67 -10.73
N LEU A 41 8.99 -16.29 -9.78
CA LEU A 41 9.43 -16.02 -8.41
C LEU A 41 10.08 -17.27 -7.78
N SER A 42 11.25 -17.08 -7.20
CA SER A 42 11.98 -18.16 -6.50
C SER A 42 11.33 -18.57 -5.18
N SER A 43 10.63 -17.66 -4.52
CA SER A 43 9.93 -17.92 -3.25
C SER A 43 8.83 -16.90 -2.99
N LEU A 44 7.57 -17.34 -3.04
CA LEU A 44 6.41 -16.48 -2.80
C LEU A 44 6.41 -15.89 -1.38
N SER A 45 6.77 -16.69 -0.37
CA SER A 45 6.79 -16.24 1.03
C SER A 45 7.82 -15.15 1.26
N LYS A 46 9.04 -15.31 0.74
CA LYS A 46 10.09 -14.27 0.83
C LYS A 46 9.65 -12.99 0.13
N THR A 47 9.07 -13.10 -1.08
CA THR A 47 8.58 -11.93 -1.82
C THR A 47 7.49 -11.20 -1.05
N LYS A 48 6.56 -11.92 -0.39
CA LYS A 48 5.54 -11.29 0.47
C LYS A 48 6.14 -10.53 1.65
N THR A 49 7.17 -11.07 2.31
CA THR A 49 7.88 -10.36 3.39
C THR A 49 8.55 -9.08 2.90
N PHE A 50 9.16 -9.10 1.71
CA PHE A 50 9.73 -7.87 1.12
C PHE A 50 8.64 -6.89 0.69
N MET A 51 7.54 -7.36 0.12
CA MET A 51 6.41 -6.50 -0.24
C MET A 51 5.84 -5.77 0.97
N ASP A 52 5.65 -6.46 2.10
CA ASP A 52 5.21 -5.86 3.35
C ASP A 52 6.16 -4.72 3.80
N LYS A 53 7.47 -5.02 3.86
CA LYS A 53 8.49 -4.04 4.26
C LYS A 53 8.55 -2.82 3.33
N TYR A 54 8.51 -3.04 2.02
CA TYR A 54 8.59 -1.94 1.05
C TYR A 54 7.30 -1.11 1.01
N THR A 55 6.15 -1.75 1.19
CA THR A 55 4.86 -1.03 1.21
C THR A 55 4.80 -0.09 2.40
N HIS A 56 5.24 -0.55 3.58
CA HIS A 56 5.37 0.30 4.77
C HIS A 56 6.45 1.38 4.61
N TYR A 57 7.57 1.07 3.96
CA TYR A 57 8.58 2.09 3.64
C TYR A 57 7.99 3.22 2.78
N PHE A 58 7.25 2.89 1.71
CA PHE A 58 6.62 3.92 0.87
C PHE A 58 5.47 4.64 1.58
N LEU A 59 4.78 3.99 2.52
CA LEU A 59 3.84 4.68 3.40
C LEU A 59 4.54 5.78 4.21
N GLU A 60 5.66 5.46 4.86
CA GLU A 60 6.44 6.45 5.62
C GLU A 60 6.92 7.60 4.74
N VAL A 61 7.37 7.31 3.50
CA VAL A 61 7.72 8.35 2.53
C VAL A 61 6.51 9.23 2.19
N SER A 62 5.33 8.65 1.99
CA SER A 62 4.12 9.41 1.68
C SER A 62 3.70 10.36 2.81
N LEU A 63 3.98 10.00 4.07
CA LEU A 63 3.67 10.83 5.24
C LEU A 63 4.57 12.06 5.34
N GLN A 64 5.74 12.05 4.70
CA GLN A 64 6.69 13.17 4.72
C GLN A 64 6.34 14.29 3.74
N ASP A 65 5.49 14.03 2.74
CA ASP A 65 5.10 15.02 1.74
C ASP A 65 3.61 15.36 1.82
N HIS A 66 3.33 16.60 2.21
CA HIS A 66 1.99 17.17 2.29
C HIS A 66 1.18 17.07 0.98
N ALA A 67 1.82 16.91 -0.18
CA ALA A 67 1.11 16.66 -1.44
C ALA A 67 0.18 15.43 -1.34
N PHE A 68 0.55 14.43 -0.53
CA PHE A 68 -0.25 13.22 -0.34
C PHE A 68 -1.58 13.44 0.41
N LEU A 69 -1.73 14.57 1.12
CA LEU A 69 -2.99 14.93 1.80
C LEU A 69 -4.15 15.16 0.82
N SER A 70 -3.85 15.42 -0.46
CA SER A 70 -4.86 15.65 -1.49
C SER A 70 -5.46 14.36 -2.06
N PHE A 71 -4.94 13.18 -1.70
CA PHE A 71 -5.40 11.89 -2.21
C PHE A 71 -6.18 11.11 -1.17
N ARG A 72 -7.04 10.21 -1.66
CA ARG A 72 -7.76 9.28 -0.78
C ARG A 72 -6.79 8.32 -0.10
N PRO A 73 -6.98 7.98 1.18
CA PRO A 73 -6.12 7.02 1.88
C PRO A 73 -5.94 5.69 1.14
N SER A 74 -7.00 5.16 0.53
CA SER A 74 -6.96 3.95 -0.29
C SER A 74 -6.09 4.09 -1.54
N GLN A 75 -6.09 5.26 -2.18
CA GLN A 75 -5.25 5.53 -3.35
C GLN A 75 -3.77 5.60 -2.95
N VAL A 76 -3.46 6.22 -1.81
CA VAL A 76 -2.08 6.27 -1.29
C VAL A 76 -1.59 4.85 -0.97
N ALA A 77 -2.42 4.03 -0.32
CA ALA A 77 -2.11 2.62 -0.06
C ALA A 77 -1.85 1.82 -1.36
N ALA A 78 -2.72 1.96 -2.36
CA ALA A 78 -2.54 1.33 -3.67
C ALA A 78 -1.23 1.77 -4.36
N ALA A 79 -0.90 3.06 -4.30
CA ALA A 79 0.35 3.60 -4.82
C ALA A 79 1.58 3.03 -4.09
N CYS A 80 1.51 2.84 -2.77
CA CYS A 80 2.59 2.22 -1.99
C CYS A 80 2.83 0.76 -2.43
N VAL A 81 1.76 0.00 -2.68
CA VAL A 81 1.87 -1.37 -3.20
C VAL A 81 2.46 -1.37 -4.61
N ALA A 82 1.99 -0.49 -5.49
CA ALA A 82 2.51 -0.38 -6.86
C ALA A 82 4.00 0.00 -6.88
N ALA A 83 4.39 1.02 -6.11
CA ALA A 83 5.77 1.48 -5.98
C ALA A 83 6.69 0.37 -5.45
N SER A 84 6.20 -0.41 -4.47
CA SER A 84 6.91 -1.56 -3.93
C SER A 84 7.12 -2.66 -4.96
N ARG A 85 6.09 -3.03 -5.74
CA ARG A 85 6.22 -4.01 -6.82
C ARG A 85 7.23 -3.56 -7.87
N ILE A 86 7.20 -2.28 -8.27
CA ILE A 86 8.16 -1.69 -9.21
C ILE A 86 9.59 -1.75 -8.64
N CYS A 87 9.77 -1.34 -7.39
CA CYS A 87 11.09 -1.32 -6.74
C CYS A 87 11.69 -2.73 -6.57
N LEU A 88 10.84 -3.72 -6.29
CA LEU A 88 11.22 -5.13 -6.19
C LEU A 88 11.27 -5.85 -7.54
N GLN A 89 11.08 -5.13 -8.65
CA GLN A 89 11.12 -5.66 -10.02
C GLN A 89 10.14 -6.81 -10.26
N ILE A 90 8.98 -6.74 -9.60
CA ILE A 90 7.88 -7.69 -9.76
C ILE A 90 7.01 -7.24 -10.93
N SER A 91 6.80 -8.12 -11.91
CA SER A 91 5.91 -7.88 -13.04
C SER A 91 4.73 -8.85 -13.07
N PRO A 92 3.53 -8.39 -13.47
CA PRO A 92 3.20 -7.00 -13.86
C PRO A 92 3.20 -6.04 -12.65
N SER A 93 3.48 -4.75 -12.84
CA SER A 93 3.50 -3.79 -11.72
C SER A 93 2.13 -3.63 -11.06
N TRP A 94 1.04 -3.83 -11.81
CA TRP A 94 -0.33 -3.83 -11.34
C TRP A 94 -1.08 -5.02 -11.93
N THR A 95 -1.58 -5.91 -11.06
CA THR A 95 -2.28 -7.14 -11.48
C THR A 95 -3.78 -6.89 -11.63
N THR A 96 -4.45 -7.74 -12.42
CA THR A 96 -5.92 -7.72 -12.50
C THR A 96 -6.58 -7.90 -11.14
N SER A 97 -6.00 -8.72 -10.25
CA SER A 97 -6.54 -8.89 -8.90
C SER A 97 -6.41 -7.63 -8.06
N LEU A 98 -5.31 -6.88 -8.17
CA LEU A 98 -5.18 -5.57 -7.50
C LEU A 98 -6.17 -4.55 -8.08
N HIS A 99 -6.35 -4.53 -9.40
CA HIS A 99 -7.37 -3.68 -10.03
C HIS A 99 -8.78 -3.99 -9.50
N LEU A 100 -9.18 -5.27 -9.48
CA LEU A 100 -10.49 -5.69 -8.98
C LEU A 100 -10.68 -5.43 -7.47
N LEU A 101 -9.62 -5.59 -6.66
CA LEU A 101 -9.67 -5.38 -5.22
C LEU A 101 -9.78 -3.90 -4.85
N THR A 102 -9.06 -3.04 -5.57
CA THR A 102 -8.88 -1.62 -5.19
C THR A 102 -9.75 -0.66 -5.98
N GLY A 103 -10.15 -1.03 -7.21
CA GLY A 103 -10.86 -0.16 -8.15
C GLY A 103 -9.98 0.85 -8.90
N TYR A 104 -8.65 0.73 -8.81
CA TYR A 104 -7.68 1.57 -9.51
C TYR A 104 -6.98 0.84 -10.66
#